data_AF-A0A9E3WYX6-F1
#
_entry.id   AF-A0A9E3WYX6-F1
#
_cell.length_a   1.000
_cell.length_b   1.000
_cell.length_c   1.000
_cell.angle_alpha   90.00
_cell.angle_beta   90.00
_cell.angle_gamma   90.00
#
_symmetry.space_group_name_H-M   'P 1'
#
loop_
_entity.id
_entity.type
_entity.pdbx_description
1 polymer ?
#
loop_
_entity_poly.entity_id
_entity_poly.type
_entity_poly.pdbx_seq_one_letter_code
_entity_poly.pdbx_strand_id
1 'polypeptide(L)' 'MTNLVISVSDDTWPKLQKLAAAYRIAPEELISVSIHDLLEQPENEFQRIVQYILAKNAELYRRLA' A
#
# COMPACT_ATOMS: atom_id res chain seq x y z
N MET A 1 17.21 -6.56 15.83
CA MET A 1 15.83 -7.07 15.96
C MET A 1 15.16 -6.24 17.04
N THR A 2 14.06 -5.57 16.70
CA THR A 2 13.32 -4.71 17.60
C THR A 2 11.89 -5.25 17.68
N ASN A 3 11.38 -5.47 18.88
CA ASN A 3 10.03 -5.99 19.07
C ASN A 3 9.04 -4.83 19.18
N LEU A 4 7.97 -4.90 18.40
CA LEU A 4 6.87 -3.94 18.42
C LEU A 4 5.62 -4.66 18.95
N VAL A 5 5.01 -4.13 20.00
CA VAL A 5 3.70 -4.59 20.48
C VAL A 5 2.66 -3.60 19.99
N ILE A 6 1.70 -4.08 19.20
CA ILE A 6 0.62 -3.27 18.65
C ILE A 6 -0.72 -3.73 19.22
N SER A 7 -1.56 -2.77 19.60
CA SER A 7 -2.94 -3.03 19.97
C SER A 7 -3.80 -2.97 18.71
N VAL A 8 -4.43 -4.08 18.35
CA VAL A 8 -5.37 -4.16 17.23
C VAL A 8 -6.78 -4.18 17.81
N SER A 9 -7.69 -3.39 17.23
CA SER A 9 -9.09 -3.38 17.65
C SER A 9 -9.76 -4.74 17.41
N ASP A 10 -10.70 -5.11 18.28
CA ASP A 10 -11.44 -6.38 18.20
C ASP A 10 -12.22 -6.54 16.88
N ASP A 11 -12.61 -5.45 16.23
CA ASP A 11 -13.28 -5.48 14.92
C ASP A 11 -12.32 -5.73 13.74
N THR A 12 -11.05 -5.38 13.93
CA THR A 12 -10.03 -5.40 12.88
C THR A 12 -9.28 -6.74 12.89
N TRP A 13 -9.13 -7.33 14.08
CA TRP A 13 -8.44 -8.60 14.27
C TRP A 13 -9.04 -9.77 13.46
N PRO A 14 -10.37 -9.99 13.42
CA PRO A 14 -10.98 -11.04 12.60
C PRO A 14 -10.76 -10.83 11.10
N LYS A 15 -10.72 -9.57 10.65
CA LYS A 15 -10.47 -9.23 9.23
C LYS A 15 -9.03 -9.54 8.85
N LEU A 16 -8.07 -9.20 9.71
CA LEU A 16 -6.66 -9.51 9.53
C LEU A 16 -6.43 -11.02 9.50
N GLN A 17 -7.03 -11.78 10.42
CA GLN A 17 -6.91 -13.24 10.44
C GLN A 17 -7.45 -13.88 9.15
N LYS A 18 -8.61 -13.42 8.66
CA LYS A 18 -9.17 -13.91 7.39
C LYS A 18 -8.23 -13.63 6.21
N LEU A 19 -7.64 -12.44 6.17
CA LEU A 19 -6.72 -12.04 5.11
C LEU A 19 -5.43 -12.89 5.18
N ALA A 20 -4.84 -13.03 6.35
CA ALA A 20 -3.66 -13.85 6.58
C ALA A 20 -3.90 -15.33 6.21
N ALA A 21 -5.07 -15.86 6.58
CA ALA A 21 -5.48 -17.23 6.22
C ALA A 21 -5.63 -17.40 4.69
N ALA A 22 -6.13 -16.40 3.97
CA ALA A 22 -6.22 -16.44 2.51
C ALA A 22 -4.82 -16.53 1.85
N TYR A 23 -3.84 -15.83 2.42
CA TYR A 23 -2.45 -15.88 1.98
C TYR A 23 -1.63 -17.02 2.61
N ARG A 24 -2.21 -17.82 3.52
CA ARG A 24 -1.57 -18.91 4.27
C ARG A 24 -0.32 -18.49 5.04
N ILE A 25 -0.33 -17.26 5.57
CA ILE A 25 0.76 -16.69 6.38
C ILE A 25 0.24 -16.31 7.77
N ALA A 26 1.15 -16.03 8.70
CA ALA A 26 0.76 -15.53 10.01
C ALA A 26 0.27 -14.06 9.93
N PRO A 27 -0.70 -13.63 10.76
CA PRO A 27 -1.10 -12.22 10.84
C PRO A 27 0.07 -11.26 11.10
N GLU A 28 1.05 -11.69 11.88
CA GLU A 28 2.27 -10.94 12.20
C GLU A 28 3.17 -10.76 10.96
N GLU A 29 3.30 -11.80 10.15
CA GLU A 29 4.05 -11.74 8.89
C GLU A 29 3.35 -10.83 7.88
N LEU A 30 2.03 -10.91 7.78
CA LEU A 30 1.24 -10.03 6.93
C LEU A 30 1.41 -8.55 7.31
N ILE A 31 1.42 -8.24 8.60
CA ILE A 31 1.68 -6.88 9.09
C ILE A 31 3.12 -6.46 8.79
N SER A 32 4.10 -7.34 9.02
CA SER A 32 5.50 -7.04 8.75
C SER A 32 5.73 -6.72 7.27
N VAL A 33 5.15 -7.51 6.36
CA VAL A 33 5.21 -7.25 4.91
C VAL A 33 4.48 -5.96 4.57
N SER A 34 3.31 -5.72 5.14
CA SER A 34 2.56 -4.48 4.86
C SER A 34 3.30 -3.21 5.33
N ILE A 35 3.99 -3.28 6.47
CA ILE A 35 4.84 -2.18 6.97
C ILE A 35 6.05 -2.01 6.07
N HIS A 36 6.67 -3.11 5.65
CA HIS A 36 7.78 -3.07 4.72
C HIS A 36 7.36 -2.44 3.40
N ASP A 37 6.27 -2.89 2.79
CA ASP A 37 5.69 -2.31 1.57
C ASP A 37 5.33 -0.84 1.76
N LEU A 38 4.80 -0.45 2.92
CA LEU A 38 4.47 0.96 3.22
C LEU A 38 5.73 1.83 3.34
N LEU A 39 6.81 1.30 3.93
CA LEU A 39 8.08 2.00 4.09
C LEU A 39 8.92 1.99 2.81
N GLU A 40 8.78 0.96 1.99
CA GLU A 40 9.45 0.79 0.70
C GLU A 40 8.68 1.39 -0.46
N GLN A 41 7.41 1.78 -0.25
CA GLN A 41 6.63 2.48 -1.25
C GLN A 41 7.46 3.67 -1.76
N PRO A 42 7.79 3.72 -3.07
CA PRO A 42 8.39 4.89 -3.66
C PRO A 42 7.26 5.91 -3.78
N GLU A 43 6.93 6.57 -2.67
CA GLU A 43 5.92 7.61 -2.57
C GLU A 43 6.14 8.69 -3.65
N ASN A 44 7.38 8.80 -4.13
CA ASN A 44 7.75 9.67 -5.25
C ASN A 44 7.58 9.07 -6.65
N GLU A 45 7.79 7.78 -6.89
CA GLU A 45 7.88 7.27 -8.27
C GLU A 45 6.49 7.02 -8.89
N PHE A 46 5.59 6.39 -8.14
CA PHE A 46 4.22 6.18 -8.61
C PHE A 46 3.48 7.51 -8.79
N GLN A 47 3.59 8.42 -7.82
CA GLN A 47 3.02 9.77 -7.92
C GLN A 47 3.61 10.56 -9.09
N ARG A 48 4.93 10.46 -9.34
CA ARG A 48 5.58 11.10 -10.50
C ARG A 48 5.05 10.56 -11.82
N ILE A 49 4.90 9.25 -11.96
CA ILE A 49 4.39 8.63 -13.18
C ILE A 49 2.93 9.04 -13.42
N VAL A 50 2.10 9.04 -12.38
CA VAL A 50 0.71 9.49 -12.47
C VAL A 50 0.63 10.96 -12.88
N GLN A 51 1.42 11.84 -12.25
CA GLN A 51 1.48 13.26 -12.63
C GLN A 51 1.97 13.45 -14.06
N TYR A 52 2.97 12.68 -14.49
CA TYR A 52 3.50 12.72 -15.86
C TYR A 52 2.44 12.32 -16.90
N ILE A 53 1.69 11.24 -16.65
CA ILE A 53 0.62 10.76 -17.54
C ILE A 53 -0.52 11.79 -17.61
N LEU A 54 -0.94 12.35 -16.46
CA LEU A 54 -1.99 13.37 -16.41
C LEU A 54 -1.57 14.65 -17.16
N ALA A 55 -0.32 15.11 -16.98
CA ALA A 55 0.21 16.27 -17.70
C ALA A 55 0.27 16.04 -19.21
N LYS A 56 0.70 14.84 -19.64
CA LYS A 56 0.74 14.48 -21.07
C LYS A 56 -0.66 14.41 -21.69
N ASN A 57 -1.63 13.86 -20.99
CA ASN A 57 -3.01 13.82 -21.47
C ASN A 57 -3.60 15.23 -21.55
N ALA A 58 -3.38 16.09 -20.57
CA ALA A 58 -3.81 17.48 -20.61
C ALA A 58 -3.20 18.26 -21.80
N GLU A 59 -1.92 18.02 -22.11
CA GLU A 59 -1.22 18.57 -23.27
C GLU A 59 -1.83 18.08 -24.59
N LEU A 60 -2.15 16.80 -24.70
CA LEU A 60 -2.79 16.20 -25.88
C LEU A 60 -4.20 16.78 -26.10
N TYR A 61 -5.02 16.88 -25.06
CA TYR A 61 -6.35 17.49 -25.15
C TYR A 61 -6.28 18.98 -25.53
N ARG A 62 -5.28 19.72 -25.05
CA ARG A 62 -5.08 21.13 -25.41
C ARG A 62 -4.68 21.32 -26.88
N ARG A 63 -4.04 20.34 -27.52
CA ARG A 63 -3.62 20.39 -28.94
C ARG A 63 -4.70 19.93 -29.92
N LEU A 64 -5.76 19.30 -29.42
CA LEU A 64 -6.90 18.83 -30.21
C LEU A 64 -8.08 19.82 -30.22
N ALA A 65 -7.96 20.96 -29.53
CA ALA A 65 -8.95 22.04 -29.48
C ALA A 65 -8.53 23.25 -30.31
#